data_AF-U9SZQ0-F1
#
_entry.id   AF-U9SZQ0-F1
#
_cell.length_a   1.000
_cell.length_b   1.000
_cell.length_c   1.000
_cell.angle_alpha   90.00
_cell.angle_beta   90.00
_cell.angle_gamma   90.00
#
_symmetry.space_group_name_H-M   'P 1'
#
loop_
_entity.id
_entity.type
_entity.pdbx_description
1 polymer ?
#
loop_
_entity_poly.entity_id
_entity_poly.type
_entity_poly.pdbx_seq_one_letter_code
_entity_poly.pdbx_strand_id
1 'polypeptide(L)'
;MCGILALLLADSNASANLELFEGLQLLQHRGQDSAGIVTCGPKGRFYQRKGNGMVRDVFDQKHLQNLVGNLGIGHVRYPTAGTSSHSEAQPFYVNSPYGIVFGH
;
A
#
# COMPACT_ATOMS: atom_id res chain seq x y z
N MET A 1 14.18 9.49 -0.29
CA MET A 1 13.85 8.84 0.99
C MET A 1 12.39 8.43 0.92
N CYS A 2 12.05 7.15 1.15
CA CYS A 2 10.71 6.58 0.97
C CYS A 2 9.60 7.35 1.71
N GLY A 3 8.36 7.10 1.33
CA GLY A 3 7.16 7.65 1.96
C GLY A 3 6.24 6.54 2.45
N ILE A 4 5.67 6.73 3.64
CA ILE A 4 4.72 5.80 4.26
C ILE A 4 3.46 6.61 4.62
N LEU A 5 2.30 6.00 4.43
CA LEU A 5 1.01 6.54 4.87
C LEU A 5 0.20 5.41 5.49
N ALA A 6 -0.46 5.66 6.62
CA ALA A 6 -1.39 4.72 7.22
C ALA A 6 -2.69 5.44 7.55
N LEU A 7 -3.81 4.75 7.36
CA LEU A 7 -5.15 5.26 7.60
C LEU A 7 -5.96 4.22 8.38
N LEU A 8 -6.62 4.67 9.45
CA LEU A 8 -7.60 3.92 10.22
C LEU A 8 -8.84 4.81 10.37
N LEU A 9 -9.89 4.50 9.62
CA LEU A 9 -11.13 5.26 9.63
C LEU A 9 -12.02 4.81 10.80
N ALA A 10 -12.68 5.79 11.43
CA ALA A 10 -13.61 5.52 12.53
C ALA A 10 -14.85 4.74 12.07
N ASP A 11 -15.32 4.95 10.84
CA ASP A 11 -16.39 4.14 10.24
C ASP A 11 -15.82 2.83 9.70
N SER A 12 -16.22 1.72 10.31
CA SER A 12 -15.82 0.36 9.92
C SER A 12 -16.33 -0.07 8.53
N ASN A 13 -17.34 0.61 7.99
CA ASN A 13 -17.90 0.30 6.67
C ASN A 13 -17.28 1.14 5.55
N ALA A 14 -16.49 2.16 5.90
CA ALA A 14 -15.80 2.99 4.93
C ALA A 14 -14.59 2.25 4.32
N SER A 15 -14.09 2.76 3.19
CA SER A 15 -12.95 2.20 2.47
C SER A 15 -11.77 3.17 2.49
N ALA A 16 -10.62 2.72 2.99
CA ALA A 16 -9.41 3.54 3.09
C ALA A 16 -8.63 3.64 1.75
N ASN A 17 -9.00 2.86 0.74
CA ASN A 17 -8.24 2.72 -0.51
C ASN A 17 -7.99 4.04 -1.27
N LEU A 18 -9.01 4.88 -1.43
CA LEU A 18 -8.91 6.11 -2.23
C LEU A 18 -8.05 7.15 -1.52
N GLU A 19 -8.27 7.38 -0.24
CA GLU A 19 -7.46 8.31 0.56
C GLU A 19 -6.00 7.85 0.66
N LEU A 20 -5.75 6.53 0.80
CA LEU A 20 -4.39 5.98 0.73
C LEU A 20 -3.75 6.24 -0.64
N PHE A 21 -4.48 6.01 -1.74
CA PHE A 21 -3.98 6.24 -3.09
C PHE A 21 -3.67 7.72 -3.36
N GLU A 22 -4.59 8.63 -3.03
CA GLU A 22 -4.41 10.07 -3.20
C GLU A 22 -3.29 10.61 -2.30
N GLY A 23 -3.24 10.17 -1.04
CA GLY A 23 -2.18 10.54 -0.13
C GLY A 23 -0.80 10.06 -0.59
N LEU A 24 -0.70 8.84 -1.15
CA LEU A 24 0.55 8.38 -1.76
C LEU A 24 0.94 9.17 -3.00
N GLN A 25 0.00 9.64 -3.82
CA GLN A 25 0.31 10.55 -4.93
C GLN A 25 0.90 11.86 -4.43
N LEU A 26 0.40 12.42 -3.32
CA LEU A 26 0.99 13.61 -2.69
C LEU A 26 2.41 13.33 -2.16
N LEU A 27 2.66 12.11 -1.69
CA LEU A 27 3.98 11.66 -1.23
C LEU A 27 4.88 11.15 -2.38
N GLN A 28 4.46 11.21 -3.65
CA GLN A 28 5.20 10.65 -4.79
C GLN A 28 6.64 11.16 -4.93
N HIS A 29 6.90 12.40 -4.49
CA HIS A 29 8.24 13.01 -4.47
C HIS A 29 9.23 12.27 -3.54
N ARG A 30 8.73 11.45 -2.61
CA ARG A 30 9.54 10.63 -1.71
C ARG A 30 10.04 9.34 -2.36
N GLY A 31 9.37 8.84 -3.39
CA GLY A 31 9.80 7.62 -4.08
C GLY A 31 9.04 7.36 -5.36
N GLN A 32 9.74 7.04 -6.44
CA GLN A 32 9.18 6.84 -7.79
C GLN A 32 9.48 5.43 -8.36
N ASP A 33 10.18 4.59 -7.59
CA ASP A 33 10.66 3.29 -8.03
C ASP A 33 9.61 2.17 -7.88
N SER A 34 8.82 2.22 -6.80
CA SER A 34 7.67 1.34 -6.61
C SER A 34 6.64 1.95 -5.67
N ALA A 35 5.42 1.42 -5.72
CA ALA A 35 4.34 1.78 -4.83
C ALA A 35 3.57 0.53 -4.37
N GLY A 36 2.93 0.60 -3.21
CA GLY A 36 2.08 -0.46 -2.72
C GLY A 36 1.11 0.00 -1.65
N ILE A 37 -0.07 -0.64 -1.62
CA ILE A 37 -1.10 -0.46 -0.60
C ILE A 37 -1.53 -1.84 -0.12
N VAL A 38 -1.70 -1.97 1.19
CA VAL A 38 -2.35 -3.11 1.83
C VAL A 38 -3.49 -2.59 2.70
N THR A 39 -4.70 -3.11 2.50
CA THR A 39 -5.86 -2.83 3.36
C THR A 39 -6.27 -4.07 4.14
N CYS A 40 -6.94 -3.87 5.27
CA CYS A 40 -7.48 -4.92 6.12
C CYS A 40 -9.01 -4.95 5.97
N GLY A 41 -9.51 -6.01 5.32
CA GLY A 41 -10.93 -6.21 5.10
C GLY A 41 -11.61 -7.02 6.20
N PRO A 42 -12.85 -7.50 5.95
CA PRO A 42 -13.63 -8.25 6.92
C PRO A 42 -12.88 -9.47 7.46
N LYS A 43 -13.06 -9.76 8.75
CA LYS A 43 -12.42 -10.87 9.48
C LYS A 43 -10.88 -10.81 9.49
N GLY A 44 -10.28 -9.62 9.28
CA GLY A 44 -8.83 -9.44 9.37
C GLY A 44 -8.05 -9.87 8.12
N ARG A 45 -8.73 -10.13 6.99
CA ARG A 45 -8.04 -10.52 5.75
C ARG A 45 -7.34 -9.33 5.11
N PHE A 46 -6.07 -9.48 4.77
CA PHE A 46 -5.32 -8.46 4.01
C PHE A 46 -5.57 -8.55 2.51
N TYR A 47 -5.68 -7.38 1.88
CA TYR A 47 -5.79 -7.19 0.44
C TYR A 47 -4.62 -6.32 -0.01
N GLN A 48 -3.80 -6.82 -0.93
CA GLN A 48 -2.54 -6.19 -1.32
C GLN A 48 -2.51 -5.91 -2.82
N ARG A 49 -2.09 -4.69 -3.17
CA ARG A 49 -1.61 -4.35 -4.51
C ARG A 49 -0.29 -3.61 -4.38
N LYS A 50 0.73 -4.09 -5.08
CA LYS A 50 2.04 -3.45 -5.15
C LYS A 50 2.70 -3.72 -6.50
N GLY A 51 3.63 -2.84 -6.89
CA GLY A 51 4.38 -3.00 -8.12
C GLY A 51 5.40 -1.89 -8.32
N ASN A 52 6.20 -2.03 -9.37
CA ASN A 52 7.19 -1.03 -9.75
C ASN A 52 6.54 0.14 -10.47
N GLY A 53 7.17 1.31 -10.38
CA GLY A 53 6.72 2.55 -10.98
C GLY A 53 6.00 3.49 -10.02
N MET A 54 5.46 4.56 -10.58
CA MET A 54 4.75 5.59 -9.83
C MET A 54 3.37 5.09 -9.39
N VAL A 55 2.79 5.75 -8.39
CA VAL A 55 1.49 5.41 -7.80
C VAL A 55 0.42 5.28 -8.91
N ARG A 56 0.36 6.24 -9.83
CA ARG A 56 -0.60 6.23 -10.95
C ARG A 56 -0.45 5.04 -11.92
N ASP A 57 0.74 4.45 -12.00
CA ASP A 57 1.05 3.35 -12.91
C ASP A 57 0.78 1.99 -12.23
N VAL A 58 0.93 1.93 -10.91
CA VAL A 58 0.75 0.71 -10.11
C VAL A 58 -0.74 0.42 -9.83
N PHE A 59 -1.56 1.45 -9.62
CA PHE A 59 -2.97 1.31 -9.26
C PHE A 59 -3.89 1.75 -10.40
N ASP A 60 -4.81 0.87 -10.77
CA ASP A 60 -5.93 1.19 -11.66
C ASP A 60 -7.24 1.09 -10.87
N GLN A 61 -8.35 1.42 -11.51
CA GLN A 61 -9.66 1.40 -10.87
C GLN A 61 -10.03 0.01 -10.33
N LYS A 62 -9.69 -1.07 -11.05
CA LYS A 62 -9.98 -2.44 -10.64
C LYS A 62 -9.12 -2.85 -9.44
N HIS A 63 -7.86 -2.45 -9.41
CA HIS A 63 -6.97 -2.66 -8.28
C HIS A 63 -7.51 -1.97 -7.03
N LEU A 64 -7.92 -0.70 -7.14
CA LEU A 64 -8.47 0.06 -6.02
C LEU A 64 -9.77 -0.58 -5.50
N GLN A 65 -10.68 -1.01 -6.37
CA GLN A 65 -11.91 -1.69 -5.97
C GLN A 65 -11.67 -2.99 -5.17
N ASN A 66 -10.55 -3.66 -5.39
CA ASN A 66 -10.19 -4.88 -4.65
C ASN A 66 -9.55 -4.60 -3.28
N LEU A 67 -9.10 -3.37 -3.03
CA LEU A 67 -8.58 -2.95 -1.73
C LEU A 67 -9.74 -2.52 -0.84
N VAL A 68 -10.27 -3.48 -0.08
CA VAL A 68 -11.44 -3.26 0.80
C VAL A 68 -11.03 -3.04 2.25
N GLY A 69 -11.90 -2.37 3.01
CA GLY A 69 -11.76 -2.18 4.44
C GLY A 69 -11.34 -0.77 4.85
N ASN A 70 -11.52 -0.46 6.13
CA ASN A 70 -11.39 0.88 6.71
C ASN A 70 -9.99 1.16 7.29
N LEU A 71 -9.08 0.19 7.23
CA LEU A 71 -7.70 0.26 7.71
C LEU A 71 -6.75 -0.12 6.58
N GLY A 72 -5.64 0.60 6.44
CA GLY A 72 -4.57 0.19 5.56
C GLY A 72 -3.29 1.01 5.70
N ILE A 73 -2.25 0.52 5.03
CA ILE A 73 -0.93 1.15 4.94
C ILE A 73 -0.49 1.19 3.48
N GLY A 74 0.10 2.30 3.09
CA GLY A 74 0.66 2.57 1.78
C GLY A 74 2.15 2.93 1.87
N HIS A 75 2.89 2.65 0.80
CA HIS A 75 4.31 2.97 0.70
C HIS A 75 4.71 3.39 -0.72
N VAL A 76 5.60 4.36 -0.84
CA VAL A 76 6.31 4.72 -2.07
C VAL A 76 7.82 4.61 -1.86
N ARG A 77 8.49 3.82 -2.71
CA ARG A 77 9.91 3.51 -2.59
C ARG A 77 10.77 4.47 -3.39
N TYR A 78 11.79 5.03 -2.75
CA TYR A 78 12.89 5.68 -3.46
C TYR A 78 13.87 4.62 -3.96
N PRO A 79 14.49 4.77 -5.15
CA PRO A 79 15.51 3.82 -5.60
C PRO A 79 16.60 3.59 -4.54
N THR A 80 16.78 2.33 -4.12
CA THR A 80 17.87 1.93 -3.22
C THR A 80 18.80 0.94 -3.92
N ALA A 81 19.99 0.73 -3.37
CA ALA A 81 20.84 -0.37 -3.79
C ALA A 81 20.08 -1.70 -3.54
N GLY A 82 19.98 -2.54 -4.57
CA GLY A 82 19.20 -3.79 -4.52
C GLY A 82 18.58 -4.14 -5.87
N THR A 83 17.66 -5.10 -5.85
CA THR A 83 16.95 -5.55 -7.07
C THR A 83 15.67 -4.76 -7.27
N SER A 84 15.37 -4.38 -8.52
CA SER A 84 14.09 -3.80 -8.93
C SER A 84 12.96 -4.84 -9.01
N SER A 85 13.01 -5.91 -8.23
CA SER A 85 11.95 -6.92 -8.24
C SER A 85 10.67 -6.36 -7.64
N HIS A 86 9.53 -6.72 -8.25
CA HIS A 86 8.20 -6.41 -7.73
C HIS A 86 7.97 -6.99 -6.33
N SER A 87 8.65 -8.09 -5.99
CA SER A 87 8.57 -8.72 -4.66
C SER A 87 9.04 -7.78 -3.55
N GLU A 88 10.01 -6.94 -3.86
CA GLU A 88 10.65 -5.99 -2.95
C GLU A 88 9.87 -4.70 -2.78
N ALA A 89 8.81 -4.48 -3.59
CA ALA A 89 7.90 -3.36 -3.34
C ALA A 89 7.24 -3.57 -1.96
N GLN A 90 7.09 -2.50 -1.21
CA GLN A 90 6.46 -2.51 0.11
C GLN A 90 5.01 -2.01 0.02
N PRO A 91 4.11 -2.35 0.97
CA PRO A 91 4.36 -3.07 2.24
C PRO A 91 4.70 -4.58 2.12
N PHE A 92 5.43 -5.11 3.09
CA PHE A 92 5.67 -6.55 3.27
C PHE A 92 4.58 -7.20 4.13
N TYR A 93 4.36 -8.50 3.95
CA TYR A 93 3.41 -9.30 4.71
C TYR A 93 4.03 -10.61 5.16
N VAL A 94 3.71 -11.03 6.38
CA VAL A 94 3.99 -12.38 6.90
C VAL A 94 2.71 -12.96 7.48
N ASN A 95 2.48 -14.26 7.29
CA ASN A 95 1.25 -14.94 7.73
C ASN A 95 1.32 -15.49 9.16
N SER A 96 2.46 -15.36 9.84
CA SER A 96 2.63 -15.88 11.20
C SER A 96 3.61 -15.03 12.02
N PRO A 97 3.29 -14.74 13.29
CA PRO A 97 1.99 -14.96 13.94
C PRO A 97 0.95 -13.91 13.47
N TYR A 98 -0.35 -14.22 13.62
CA TYR A 98 -1.52 -13.32 13.42
C TYR A 98 -1.77 -12.77 12.01
N GLY A 99 -0.76 -12.73 11.13
CA GLY A 99 -0.79 -11.96 9.90
C GLY A 99 -0.35 -10.52 10.18
N ILE A 100 0.86 -10.16 9.75
CA ILE A 100 1.47 -8.85 10.02
C ILE A 100 1.86 -8.20 8.70
N VAL A 101 1.57 -6.90 8.59
CA VAL A 101 1.96 -6.05 7.46
C VAL A 101 2.88 -4.94 7.95
N PHE A 102 3.95 -4.67 7.22
CA PHE A 102 4.96 -3.68 7.60
C PHE A 102 5.44 -2.85 6.40
N GLY A 103 5.62 -1.54 6.60
CA GLY A 103 6.19 -0.62 5.63
C GLY A 103 7.23 0.29 6.31
N HIS A 104 8.36 0.52 5.63
CA HIS A 104 9.50 1.33 6.09
C HIS A 104 10.13 2.10 4.93
#